data_AF-A0AA40A6D7-F1
#
_entry.id   AF-A0AA40A6D7-F1
#
_cell.length_a   1.000
_cell.length_b   1.000
_cell.length_c   1.000
_cell.angle_alpha   90.00
_cell.angle_beta   90.00
_cell.angle_gamma   90.00
#
_symmetry.space_group_name_H-M   'P 1'
#
loop_
_entity.id
_entity.type
_entity.pdbx_description
1 polymer ?
#
loop_
_entity_poly.entity_id
_entity_poly.type
_entity_poly.pdbx_seq_one_letter_code
_entity_poly.pdbx_strand_id
1 'polypeptide(L)'
;EWLGGCRESHELCRDHQRPFMPTRLLELDGPLRLFTGEISTVALPYAALSYVWGFTQSHVLTASTLAAKTAGIDQTQLPKTIQDAIEIARKLGFSYLWVDSLCILLDTP
;
A
#
# COMPACT_ATOMS: atom_id res chain seq x y z
N GLU A 1 -12.14 13.39 -13.40
CA GLU A 1 -11.12 14.34 -12.88
C GLU A 1 -11.47 14.83 -11.46
N TRP A 2 -11.66 13.91 -10.51
CA TRP A 2 -12.13 14.25 -9.16
C TRP A 2 -10.96 14.46 -8.18
N LEU A 3 -9.89 13.66 -8.34
CA LEU A 3 -8.70 13.71 -7.49
C LEU A 3 -7.94 15.03 -7.64
N GLY A 4 -7.87 15.57 -8.87
CA GLY A 4 -7.28 16.88 -9.16
C GLY A 4 -8.06 18.01 -8.48
N GLY A 5 -9.37 18.08 -8.73
CA GLY A 5 -10.24 19.08 -8.10
C GLY A 5 -10.21 19.06 -6.56
N CYS A 6 -10.06 17.87 -5.95
CA CYS A 6 -9.91 17.73 -4.50
C CYS A 6 -8.58 18.32 -3.99
N ARG A 7 -7.45 18.03 -4.67
CA ARG A 7 -6.12 18.57 -4.33
C ARG A 7 -6.04 20.08 -4.48
N GLU A 8 -6.77 20.62 -5.44
CA GLU A 8 -6.75 22.05 -5.76
C GLU A 8 -7.70 22.85 -4.89
N SER A 9 -8.89 22.31 -4.57
CA SER A 9 -9.96 23.07 -3.88
C SER A 9 -9.98 22.93 -2.36
N HIS A 10 -9.38 21.87 -1.79
CA HIS A 10 -9.45 21.63 -0.34
C HIS A 10 -8.10 21.92 0.32
N GLU A 11 -8.06 22.94 1.20
CA GLU A 11 -6.85 23.31 1.95
C GLU A 11 -6.31 22.15 2.79
N LEU A 12 -7.19 21.37 3.43
CA LEU A 12 -6.82 20.17 4.19
C LEU A 12 -6.27 19.02 3.33
N CYS A 13 -6.67 18.95 2.05
CA CYS A 13 -6.13 17.96 1.10
C CYS A 13 -4.87 18.46 0.40
N ARG A 14 -4.59 19.77 0.44
CA ARG A 14 -3.37 20.40 -0.07
C ARG A 14 -2.26 20.34 0.98
N ASP A 15 -2.60 20.59 2.24
CA ASP A 15 -1.69 20.63 3.36
C ASP A 15 -1.30 19.21 3.84
N HIS A 16 -0.27 18.64 3.23
CA HIS A 16 0.33 17.36 3.64
C HIS A 16 1.36 17.59 4.75
N GLN A 17 1.00 18.31 5.83
CA GLN A 17 1.96 18.89 6.77
C GLN A 17 2.88 17.89 7.46
N ARG A 18 2.56 16.60 7.48
CA ARG A 18 3.50 15.50 7.71
C ARG A 18 3.04 14.29 6.91
N PRO A 19 3.71 13.91 5.83
CA PRO A 19 3.43 12.63 5.19
C PRO A 19 3.86 11.55 6.19
N PHE A 20 2.90 11.01 6.95
CA PHE A 20 3.13 9.81 7.72
C PHE A 20 3.57 8.74 6.73
N MET A 21 4.80 8.25 6.89
CA MET A 21 5.39 7.29 5.99
C MET A 21 5.40 5.94 6.69
N PRO A 22 4.56 4.98 6.27
CA PRO A 22 4.62 3.64 6.84
C PRO A 22 5.95 2.98 6.46
N THR A 23 6.51 2.17 7.36
CA THR A 23 7.79 1.48 7.15
C THR A 23 7.76 0.45 6.02
N ARG A 24 6.56 0.10 5.53
CA ARG A 24 6.32 -0.91 4.50
C ARG A 24 5.24 -0.45 3.53
N LEU A 25 5.49 -0.60 2.24
CA LEU A 25 4.57 -0.28 1.15
C LEU A 25 4.63 -1.36 0.07
N LEU A 26 3.53 -1.61 -0.64
CA LEU A 26 3.55 -2.37 -1.87
C LEU A 26 4.01 -1.46 -3.02
N GLU A 27 5.07 -1.84 -3.70
CA GLU A 27 5.48 -1.21 -4.95
C GLU A 27 4.65 -1.77 -6.11
N LEU A 28 4.01 -0.86 -6.85
CA LEU A 28 3.14 -1.19 -7.97
C LEU A 28 3.83 -0.99 -9.33
N ASP A 29 4.91 -0.20 -9.35
CA ASP A 29 5.71 0.13 -10.54
C ASP A 29 6.67 -1.03 -10.86
N GLY A 30 6.15 -2.04 -11.55
CA GLY A 30 6.87 -3.28 -11.87
C GLY A 30 6.30 -4.52 -11.16
N PRO A 31 7.14 -5.54 -10.87
CA PRO A 31 6.69 -6.74 -10.17
C PRO A 31 6.22 -6.37 -8.77
N LEU A 32 5.00 -6.80 -8.42
CA LEU A 32 4.39 -6.48 -7.15
C LEU A 32 5.29 -6.99 -6.02
N ARG A 33 5.80 -6.11 -5.16
CA ARG A 33 6.69 -6.49 -4.06
C ARG A 33 6.51 -5.60 -2.86
N LEU A 34 6.81 -6.16 -1.69
CA LEU A 34 6.83 -5.40 -0.44
C LEU A 34 8.13 -4.63 -0.34
N PHE A 35 8.05 -3.32 -0.49
CA PHE A 35 9.13 -2.40 -0.20
C PHE A 35 9.23 -2.22 1.32
N THR A 36 10.35 -2.65 1.90
CA THR A 36 10.68 -2.47 3.32
C THR A 36 11.95 -1.62 3.39
N GLY A 37 11.85 -0.38 3.86
CA GLY A 37 13.00 0.50 3.94
C GLY A 37 12.72 1.73 4.79
N GLU A 38 13.79 2.35 5.26
CA GLU A 38 13.75 3.73 5.75
C GLU A 38 13.42 4.64 4.57
N ILE A 39 12.14 4.93 4.37
CA ILE A 39 11.68 5.95 3.42
C ILE A 39 11.96 7.32 4.05
N SER A 40 13.23 7.59 4.34
CA SER A 40 13.66 8.66 5.24
C SER A 40 13.95 9.98 4.53
N THR A 41 13.63 10.16 3.24
CA THR A 41 13.94 11.45 2.57
C THR A 41 12.95 11.93 1.51
N VAL A 42 12.07 11.07 0.98
CA VAL A 42 11.13 11.49 -0.07
C VAL A 42 9.72 11.07 0.33
N ALA A 43 8.84 12.05 0.49
CA ALA A 43 7.41 11.83 0.66
C ALA A 43 6.84 11.23 -0.64
N LEU A 44 6.94 9.91 -0.79
CA LEU A 44 6.42 9.22 -1.97
C LEU A 44 4.89 9.18 -1.87
N PRO A 45 4.16 9.58 -2.91
CA PRO A 45 2.71 9.50 -2.92
C PRO A 45 2.30 8.02 -2.90
N TYR A 46 1.55 7.64 -1.87
CA TYR A 46 0.98 6.30 -1.73
C TYR A 46 -0.53 6.40 -1.52
N ALA A 47 -1.26 5.36 -1.94
CA ALA A 47 -2.66 5.18 -1.58
C ALA A 47 -2.75 4.21 -0.40
N ALA A 48 -3.74 4.36 0.48
CA ALA A 48 -4.02 3.40 1.55
C ALA A 48 -5.34 2.68 1.28
N LEU A 49 -5.32 1.35 1.32
CA LEU A 49 -6.52 0.54 1.29
C LEU A 49 -6.94 0.25 2.73
N SER A 50 -8.08 0.82 3.14
CA SER A 50 -8.77 0.47 4.38
C SER A 50 -9.94 -0.43 4.05
N TYR A 51 -9.91 -1.68 4.48
CA TYR A 51 -10.95 -2.66 4.20
C TYR A 51 -11.15 -3.59 5.39
N VAL A 52 -12.34 -4.19 5.50
CA VAL A 52 -12.60 -5.21 6.53
C VAL A 52 -11.99 -6.53 6.08
N TRP A 53 -11.16 -7.12 6.92
CA TRP A 53 -10.53 -8.40 6.63
C TRP A 53 -11.62 -9.45 6.69
N GLY A 54 -11.86 -10.14 5.58
CA GLY A 54 -12.72 -11.31 5.59
C GLY A 54 -12.19 -12.36 6.57
N PHE A 55 -13.05 -13.33 6.93
CA PHE A 55 -12.72 -14.36 7.91
C PHE A 55 -11.47 -15.20 7.58
N THR A 56 -11.03 -15.23 6.31
CA THR A 56 -9.87 -15.99 5.86
C THR A 56 -8.65 -15.07 5.72
N GLN A 57 -7.77 -15.11 6.72
CA GLN A 57 -6.54 -14.30 6.79
C GLN A 57 -5.36 -14.93 6.03
N SER A 58 -5.57 -15.34 4.78
CA SER A 58 -4.58 -16.14 4.03
C SER A 58 -3.33 -15.36 3.60
N HIS A 59 -3.34 -14.02 3.70
CA HIS A 59 -2.31 -13.15 3.12
C HIS A 59 -1.62 -12.24 4.12
N VAL A 60 -1.70 -12.54 5.42
CA VAL A 60 -1.04 -11.73 6.46
C VAL A 60 0.47 -11.69 6.28
N LEU A 61 1.08 -10.54 6.61
CA LEU A 61 2.52 -10.39 6.71
C LEU A 61 2.98 -10.93 8.07
N THR A 62 3.82 -11.97 8.02
CA THR A 62 4.52 -12.54 9.17
C THR A 62 6.02 -12.40 8.98
N ALA A 63 6.81 -12.52 10.05
CA ALA A 63 8.27 -12.47 9.95
C ALA A 63 8.82 -13.50 8.95
N SER A 64 8.18 -14.68 8.90
CA SER A 64 8.53 -15.77 7.98
C SER A 64 8.20 -15.48 6.51
N THR A 65 7.15 -14.70 6.24
CA THR A 65 6.68 -14.39 4.88
C THR A 65 7.22 -13.06 4.35
N LEU A 66 7.84 -12.25 5.20
CA LEU A 66 8.40 -10.94 4.83
C LEU A 66 9.44 -11.06 3.72
N ALA A 67 10.42 -11.96 3.85
CA ALA A 67 11.45 -12.15 2.82
C ALA A 67 10.85 -12.58 1.48
N ALA A 68 9.85 -13.46 1.49
CA ALA A 68 9.14 -13.89 0.29
C ALA A 68 8.37 -12.73 -0.37
N LYS A 69 7.62 -11.95 0.42
CA LYS A 69 6.85 -10.81 -0.09
C LYS A 69 7.73 -9.67 -0.60
N THR A 70 8.93 -9.49 -0.06
CA THR A 70 9.93 -8.53 -0.57
C THR A 70 10.59 -9.02 -1.87
N ALA A 71 10.77 -10.33 -2.03
CA ALA A 71 11.27 -10.92 -3.28
C ALA A 71 10.25 -10.82 -4.42
N GLY A 72 8.96 -10.93 -4.11
CA GLY A 72 7.87 -10.75 -5.05
C GLY A 72 6.55 -11.32 -4.53
N ILE A 73 5.45 -10.72 -4.95
CA ILE A 73 4.09 -11.11 -4.60
C ILE A 73 3.36 -11.42 -5.90
N ASP A 74 2.83 -12.64 -5.99
CA ASP A 74 1.95 -12.97 -7.09
C ASP A 74 0.59 -12.27 -6.89
N GLN A 75 0.26 -11.32 -7.78
CA GLN A 75 -0.99 -10.56 -7.70
C GLN A 75 -2.22 -11.47 -7.80
N THR A 76 -2.14 -12.59 -8.53
CA THR A 76 -3.27 -13.49 -8.75
C THR A 76 -3.63 -14.29 -7.50
N GLN A 77 -2.65 -14.50 -6.60
CA GLN A 77 -2.87 -15.11 -5.30
C GLN A 77 -3.57 -14.19 -4.31
N LEU A 78 -3.60 -12.87 -4.54
CA LEU A 78 -4.21 -11.93 -3.61
C LEU A 78 -5.75 -11.96 -3.66
N PRO A 79 -6.44 -11.55 -2.58
CA PRO A 79 -7.89 -11.36 -2.59
C PRO A 79 -8.29 -10.36 -3.68
N LYS A 80 -9.47 -10.59 -4.29
CA LYS A 80 -9.97 -9.74 -5.38
C LYS A 80 -10.00 -8.26 -5.01
N THR A 81 -10.37 -7.94 -3.76
CA THR A 81 -10.36 -6.56 -3.23
C THR A 81 -8.98 -5.89 -3.32
N ILE A 82 -7.91 -6.62 -3.00
CA ILE A 82 -6.54 -6.07 -3.06
C ILE A 82 -6.11 -5.95 -4.53
N GLN A 83 -6.49 -6.90 -5.39
CA GLN A 83 -6.22 -6.82 -6.83
C GLN A 83 -6.86 -5.57 -7.45
N ASP A 84 -8.15 -5.34 -7.20
CA ASP A 84 -8.88 -4.16 -7.68
C ASP A 84 -8.26 -2.87 -7.13
N ALA A 85 -7.88 -2.84 -5.85
CA ALA A 85 -7.20 -1.69 -5.25
C ALA A 85 -5.85 -1.38 -5.93
N ILE A 86 -5.06 -2.40 -6.26
CA ILE A 86 -3.80 -2.26 -7.01
C ILE A 86 -4.06 -1.66 -8.39
N GLU A 87 -5.06 -2.18 -9.12
CA GLU A 87 -5.41 -1.69 -10.45
C GLU A 87 -5.90 -0.23 -10.42
N ILE A 88 -6.72 0.12 -9.43
CA ILE A 88 -7.22 1.49 -9.24
C ILE A 88 -6.06 2.42 -8.87
N ALA A 89 -5.19 2.03 -7.94
CA ALA A 89 -4.04 2.83 -7.54
C ALA A 89 -3.10 3.11 -8.71
N ARG A 90 -2.82 2.10 -9.55
CA ARG A 90 -2.06 2.27 -10.81
C ARG A 90 -2.74 3.25 -11.76
N LYS A 91 -4.06 3.11 -11.98
CA LYS A 91 -4.84 4.02 -12.85
C LYS A 91 -4.88 5.45 -12.33
N LEU A 92 -4.79 5.63 -11.02
CA LEU A 92 -4.74 6.94 -10.37
C LEU A 92 -3.32 7.55 -10.34
N GLY A 93 -2.30 6.83 -10.84
CA GLY A 93 -0.92 7.31 -10.91
C GLY A 93 -0.14 7.17 -9.60
N PHE A 94 -0.57 6.28 -8.69
CA PHE A 94 0.20 5.96 -7.49
C PHE A 94 1.14 4.78 -7.78
N SER A 95 2.42 4.94 -7.44
CA SER A 95 3.43 3.88 -7.54
C SER A 95 3.46 2.99 -6.28
N TYR A 96 2.80 3.41 -5.20
CA TYR A 96 2.79 2.71 -3.92
C TYR A 96 1.40 2.55 -3.35
N LEU A 97 1.14 1.38 -2.75
CA LEU A 97 -0.09 1.07 -2.03
C LEU A 97 0.24 0.57 -0.63
N TRP A 98 -0.44 1.09 0.37
CA TRP A 98 -0.43 0.57 1.72
C TRP A 98 -1.66 -0.32 1.92
N VAL A 99 -1.43 -1.56 2.34
CA VAL A 99 -2.49 -2.51 2.67
C VAL A 99 -2.16 -3.13 4.03
N ASP A 100 -3.04 -2.93 5.00
CA ASP A 100 -2.87 -3.34 6.39
C ASP A 100 -2.38 -4.80 6.55
N SER A 101 -2.98 -5.77 5.87
CA SER A 101 -2.70 -7.20 5.96
C SER A 101 -1.35 -7.56 5.36
N LEU A 102 -0.84 -6.75 4.43
CA LEU A 102 0.43 -6.97 3.75
C LEU A 102 1.57 -6.09 4.29
N CYS A 103 1.25 -5.00 4.97
CA CYS A 103 2.22 -3.99 5.44
C CYS A 103 2.41 -3.99 6.96
N ILE A 104 1.45 -4.55 7.72
CA ILE A 104 1.55 -4.71 9.18
C ILE A 104 2.03 -6.12 9.49
N LEU A 105 3.14 -6.20 10.23
CA LEU A 105 3.67 -7.48 10.69
C LEU A 105 2.80 -7.98 11.84
N LEU A 106 2.06 -9.07 11.62
CA LEU A 106 1.06 -9.60 12.56
C LEU A 106 1.61 -10.63 13.55
N ASP A 107 2.94 -10.82 13.56
CA ASP A 107 3.64 -11.83 14.35
C ASP A 107 4.16 -11.30 15.69
N THR A 108 4.02 -10.00 15.94
CA THR A 108 4.51 -9.35 17.17
C THR A 108 3.36 -9.03 18.11
N PRO A 109 3.28 -9.64 19.31
CA PRO A 109 2.40 -9.20 20.38
C PRO A 109 2.78 -7.83 20.93
#